data_AF-A0A9N8PDF4-F1
#
_entry.id   AF-A0A9N8PDF4-F1
#
_cell.length_a   1.000
_cell.length_b   1.000
_cell.length_c   1.000
_cell.angle_alpha   90.00
_cell.angle_beta   90.00
_cell.angle_gamma   90.00
#
_symmetry.space_group_name_H-M   'P 1'
#
loop_
_entity.id
_entity.type
_entity.pdbx_description
1 polymer ?
#
loop_
_entity_poly.entity_id
_entity_poly.type
_entity_poly.pdbx_seq_one_letter_code
_entity_poly.pdbx_strand_id
1 'polypeptide(L)'
;MLFTTHFLDEGDLLSDHITILSKGTLAATGTAVALKHELGGGYRVKIYSEHRFKEPQDWSSIPRRNHADHVVYNLPDSSAAATFVTRLEQLGVTDYRVSGPSIEDVFLKLSAEFNNDHTLHDDATPLTNVSSLQSEKGLELAKGRRISLGAQTWVLFRKRVTILRRNYLPYMAAVLIPIIAGGLVTLFLKGFSPLSCSPEAASSNEEIVSFASLDDALDFPAGPASQVPTALLRTLYPGLDNAIAPVTSVDAFNDYVRSNYSRVFPGGYFDAQGGTPLFAWRGNYELDFAILTQNILDSSLLGSPIVTTYQAFQRPWAPSAGKTLQFILYFGLAMSAYPGFFALYPTSERVAKVRALHYSNGIRAFPLWLAYTIFDFMFVILVSIVTIVIFVGVSRYVRR
;
A
#
# COMPACT_ATOMS: atom_id res chain seq x y z
N MET A 1 24.86 -26.54 -28.71
CA MET A 1 24.04 -25.78 -27.73
C MET A 1 23.69 -26.75 -26.61
N LEU A 2 23.78 -26.32 -25.34
CA LEU A 2 23.44 -27.17 -24.20
C LEU A 2 22.34 -26.47 -23.41
N PHE A 3 21.27 -27.20 -23.12
CA PHE A 3 20.17 -26.74 -22.28
C PHE A 3 19.75 -27.85 -21.31
N THR A 4 19.13 -27.46 -20.22
CA THR A 4 18.64 -28.37 -19.19
C THR A 4 17.14 -28.15 -19.03
N THR A 5 16.36 -29.23 -19.08
CA THR A 5 14.91 -29.17 -18.85
C THR A 5 14.47 -30.32 -17.94
N HIS A 6 13.36 -30.09 -17.23
CA HIS A 6 12.65 -31.15 -16.50
C HIS A 6 11.44 -31.66 -17.28
N PHE A 7 11.09 -30.99 -18.38
CA PHE A 7 10.03 -31.38 -19.29
C PHE A 7 10.62 -32.38 -20.28
N LEU A 8 10.29 -33.66 -20.09
CA LEU A 8 10.88 -34.76 -20.85
C LEU A 8 10.45 -34.76 -22.33
N ASP A 9 9.30 -34.17 -22.64
CA ASP A 9 8.80 -33.91 -23.98
C ASP A 9 9.58 -32.82 -24.72
N GLU A 10 9.96 -31.74 -24.04
CA GLU A 10 10.85 -30.70 -24.58
C GLU A 10 12.23 -31.29 -24.91
N GLY A 11 12.76 -32.11 -24.01
CA GLY A 11 14.04 -32.81 -24.19
C GLY A 11 14.01 -33.79 -25.38
N ASP A 12 12.92 -34.52 -25.54
CA ASP A 12 12.72 -35.48 -26.64
C ASP A 12 12.58 -34.79 -28.01
N LEU A 13 11.93 -33.62 -28.07
CA LEU A 13 11.67 -32.92 -29.33
C LEU A 13 12.86 -32.11 -29.83
N LEU A 14 13.61 -31.47 -28.93
CA LEU A 14 14.61 -30.46 -29.30
C LEU A 14 16.06 -30.95 -29.23
N SER A 15 16.32 -32.12 -28.63
CA SER A 15 17.69 -32.57 -28.37
C SER A 15 18.16 -33.62 -29.37
N ASP A 16 19.35 -33.41 -29.94
CA ASP A 16 20.05 -34.46 -30.69
C ASP A 16 20.60 -35.56 -29.76
N HIS A 17 20.97 -35.16 -28.54
CA HIS A 17 21.57 -36.02 -27.53
C HIS A 17 21.05 -35.67 -26.14
N ILE A 18 20.62 -36.68 -25.39
CA ILE A 18 20.07 -36.53 -24.05
C ILE A 18 21.03 -37.17 -23.05
N THR A 19 21.25 -36.47 -21.94
CA THR A 19 22.05 -36.93 -20.81
C THR A 19 21.18 -36.87 -19.56
N ILE A 20 20.91 -38.01 -18.96
CA ILE A 20 20.11 -38.16 -17.74
C ILE A 20 21.08 -38.21 -16.56
N LEU A 21 20.86 -37.33 -15.58
CA LEU A 21 21.64 -37.24 -14.35
C LEU A 21 20.77 -37.68 -13.16
N SER A 22 21.34 -38.44 -12.23
CA SER A 22 20.68 -38.83 -10.99
C SER A 22 21.66 -38.66 -9.82
N LYS A 23 21.24 -37.98 -8.74
CA LYS A 23 22.06 -37.74 -7.54
C LYS A 23 23.49 -37.22 -7.80
N GLY A 24 23.67 -36.41 -8.85
CA GLY A 24 24.97 -35.85 -9.23
C GLY A 24 25.87 -36.77 -10.05
N THR A 25 25.41 -37.97 -10.42
CA THR A 25 26.12 -38.91 -11.29
C THR A 25 25.41 -39.07 -12.64
N LEU A 26 26.17 -39.42 -13.68
CA LEU A 26 25.64 -39.74 -15.01
C LEU A 26 24.86 -41.06 -14.96
N ALA A 27 23.56 -41.01 -15.22
CA ALA A 27 22.68 -42.17 -15.17
C ALA A 27 22.57 -42.87 -16.53
N ALA A 28 22.33 -42.11 -17.59
CA ALA A 28 22.28 -42.61 -18.97
C ALA A 28 22.60 -41.49 -19.96
N THR A 29 23.11 -41.84 -21.14
CA THR A 29 23.43 -40.86 -22.18
C THR A 29 23.24 -41.50 -23.55
N GLY A 30 22.66 -40.76 -24.49
CA GLY A 30 22.43 -41.24 -25.85
C GLY A 30 21.45 -40.37 -26.62
N THR A 31 21.16 -40.74 -27.86
CA THR A 31 20.06 -40.10 -28.61
C THR A 31 18.71 -40.51 -28.02
N ALA A 32 17.67 -39.71 -28.22
CA ALA A 32 16.33 -40.01 -27.70
C ALA A 32 15.82 -41.40 -28.15
N VAL A 33 16.11 -41.78 -29.40
CA VAL A 33 15.74 -43.08 -29.98
C VAL A 33 16.51 -44.22 -29.31
N ALA A 34 17.82 -44.08 -29.12
CA ALA A 34 18.64 -45.11 -28.49
C ALA A 34 18.20 -45.37 -27.04
N LEU A 35 17.98 -44.30 -26.27
CA LEU A 35 17.51 -44.39 -24.88
C LEU A 35 16.14 -45.07 -24.80
N LYS A 36 15.20 -44.73 -25.68
CA LYS A 36 13.88 -45.37 -25.74
C LYS A 36 13.95 -46.85 -26.10
N HIS A 37 14.86 -47.23 -27.00
CA HIS A 37 15.01 -48.62 -27.44
C HIS A 37 15.63 -49.50 -26.36
N GLU A 38 16.71 -49.04 -25.72
CA GLU A 38 17.46 -49.84 -24.74
C GLU A 38 16.81 -49.80 -23.34
N LEU A 39 16.24 -48.66 -22.95
CA LEU A 39 15.81 -48.40 -21.57
C LEU A 39 14.31 -48.08 -21.44
N GLY A 40 13.58 -47.89 -22.53
CA GLY A 40 12.18 -47.42 -22.51
C GLY A 40 11.12 -48.48 -22.15
N GLY A 41 11.53 -49.73 -21.91
CA GLY A 41 10.63 -50.77 -21.39
C GLY A 41 9.64 -51.36 -22.41
N GLY A 42 9.84 -51.10 -23.70
CA GLY A 42 9.08 -51.71 -24.80
C GLY A 42 7.81 -50.95 -25.21
N TYR A 43 6.95 -51.62 -25.98
CA TYR A 43 5.70 -51.11 -26.51
C TYR A 43 4.51 -51.54 -25.66
N ARG A 44 3.48 -50.69 -25.59
CA ARG A 44 2.23 -50.97 -24.86
C ARG A 44 1.06 -50.99 -25.81
N VAL A 45 0.28 -52.06 -25.81
CA VAL A 45 -0.99 -52.16 -26.54
C VAL A 45 -2.13 -52.20 -25.55
N LYS A 46 -2.94 -51.14 -25.55
CA LYS A 46 -4.11 -50.97 -24.69
C LYS A 46 -5.37 -51.35 -25.46
N ILE A 47 -6.17 -52.22 -24.86
CA ILE A 47 -7.44 -52.72 -25.42
C ILE A 47 -8.55 -52.42 -24.41
N TYR A 48 -9.63 -51.77 -24.83
CA TYR A 48 -10.76 -51.44 -23.95
C TYR A 48 -11.71 -52.64 -23.79
N SER A 49 -12.17 -52.88 -22.56
CA SER A 49 -12.91 -54.07 -22.12
C SER A 49 -14.28 -54.29 -22.80
N GLU A 50 -14.71 -53.39 -23.67
CA GLU A 50 -15.97 -53.49 -24.42
C GLU A 50 -15.93 -54.58 -25.50
N HIS A 51 -14.74 -55.04 -25.90
CA HIS A 51 -14.57 -56.06 -26.93
C HIS A 51 -14.43 -57.45 -26.31
N ARG A 52 -15.53 -58.22 -26.28
CA ARG A 52 -15.51 -59.67 -25.94
C ARG A 52 -14.93 -60.48 -27.10
N PHE A 53 -13.61 -60.53 -27.23
CA PHE A 53 -12.95 -61.50 -28.11
C PHE A 53 -12.40 -62.68 -27.28
N LYS A 54 -12.37 -63.87 -27.89
CA LYS A 54 -11.74 -65.03 -27.26
C LYS A 54 -10.23 -64.92 -27.46
N GLU A 55 -9.52 -64.67 -26.38
CA GLU A 55 -8.08 -64.50 -26.41
C GLU A 55 -7.39 -65.78 -26.92
N PRO A 56 -6.48 -65.69 -27.91
CA PRO A 56 -5.65 -66.81 -28.32
C PRO A 56 -4.79 -67.34 -27.17
N GLN A 57 -4.60 -68.66 -27.09
CA GLN A 57 -3.84 -69.30 -26.02
C GLN A 57 -2.37 -68.84 -25.98
N ASP A 58 -1.83 -68.44 -27.13
CA ASP A 58 -0.46 -67.93 -27.31
C ASP A 58 -0.19 -66.60 -26.59
N TRP A 59 -1.22 -65.85 -26.20
CA TRP A 59 -1.07 -64.53 -25.55
C TRP A 59 -0.93 -64.61 -24.03
N SER A 60 -1.15 -65.79 -23.46
CA SER A 60 -1.00 -66.04 -22.02
C SER A 60 0.42 -65.82 -21.49
N SER A 61 1.44 -65.89 -22.36
CA SER A 61 2.84 -65.67 -22.03
C SER A 61 3.27 -64.19 -22.09
N ILE A 62 2.44 -63.31 -22.64
CA ILE A 62 2.75 -61.88 -22.79
C ILE A 62 2.47 -61.17 -21.46
N PRO A 63 3.43 -60.41 -20.91
CA PRO A 63 3.19 -59.63 -19.68
C PRO A 63 2.04 -58.64 -19.89
N ARG A 64 0.99 -58.76 -19.07
CA ARG A 64 -0.19 -57.91 -19.14
C ARG A 64 -0.59 -57.33 -17.79
N ARG A 65 -1.21 -56.15 -17.83
CA ARG A 65 -1.83 -55.49 -16.67
C ARG A 65 -3.31 -55.29 -16.96
N ASN A 66 -4.14 -55.85 -16.08
CA ASN A 66 -5.59 -55.74 -16.17
C ASN A 66 -6.05 -54.54 -15.32
N HIS A 67 -6.71 -53.58 -15.95
CA HIS A 67 -7.43 -52.48 -15.29
C HIS A 67 -8.94 -52.72 -15.38
N ALA A 68 -9.74 -51.94 -14.66
CA ALA A 68 -11.19 -52.14 -14.59
C ALA A 68 -11.90 -51.99 -15.95
N ASP A 69 -11.38 -51.14 -16.83
CA ASP A 69 -11.97 -50.72 -18.11
C ASP A 69 -11.12 -51.10 -19.33
N HIS A 70 -9.88 -51.59 -19.14
CA HIS A 70 -8.96 -51.94 -20.22
C HIS A 70 -7.87 -52.93 -19.79
N VAL A 71 -7.24 -53.57 -20.76
CA VAL A 71 -6.06 -54.42 -20.58
C VAL A 71 -4.88 -53.82 -21.33
N VAL A 72 -3.71 -53.77 -20.70
CA VAL A 72 -2.45 -53.30 -21.31
C VAL A 72 -1.50 -54.49 -21.47
N TYR A 73 -1.10 -54.77 -22.71
CA TYR A 73 -0.07 -55.75 -23.04
C TYR A 73 1.27 -55.05 -23.24
N ASN A 74 2.32 -55.55 -22.60
CA ASN A 74 3.68 -55.05 -22.76
C ASN A 74 4.45 -55.96 -23.73
N LEU A 75 4.93 -55.38 -24.81
CA LEU A 75 5.62 -56.06 -25.91
C LEU A 75 7.06 -55.54 -25.99
N PRO A 76 8.04 -56.41 -26.33
CA PRO A 76 9.45 -56.03 -26.25
C PRO A 76 9.87 -55.04 -27.33
N ASP A 77 9.34 -55.16 -28.55
CA ASP A 77 9.78 -54.40 -29.71
C ASP A 77 8.61 -53.98 -30.63
N SER A 78 8.92 -53.14 -31.61
CA SER A 78 7.96 -52.62 -32.58
C SER A 78 7.41 -53.71 -33.51
N SER A 79 8.22 -54.71 -33.84
CA SER A 79 7.83 -55.86 -34.67
C SER A 79 6.80 -56.77 -33.99
N ALA A 80 6.98 -57.05 -32.70
CA ALA A 80 6.03 -57.79 -31.89
C ALA A 80 4.74 -56.98 -31.71
N ALA A 81 4.84 -55.67 -31.50
CA ALA A 81 3.69 -54.77 -31.47
C ALA A 81 2.89 -54.80 -32.77
N ALA A 82 3.54 -54.69 -33.92
CA ALA A 82 2.88 -54.74 -35.22
C ALA A 82 2.19 -56.10 -35.45
N THR A 83 2.88 -57.20 -35.16
CA THR A 83 2.33 -58.56 -35.32
C THR A 83 1.13 -58.80 -34.40
N PHE A 84 1.21 -58.31 -33.17
CA PHE A 84 0.12 -58.39 -32.19
C PHE A 84 -1.11 -57.60 -32.64
N VAL A 85 -0.90 -56.39 -33.15
CA VAL A 85 -1.96 -55.54 -33.69
C VAL A 85 -2.63 -56.16 -34.92
N THR A 86 -1.87 -56.69 -35.87
CA THR A 86 -2.45 -57.37 -37.05
C THR A 86 -3.32 -58.55 -36.63
N ARG A 87 -2.90 -59.30 -35.60
CA ARG A 87 -3.69 -60.43 -35.07
C ARG A 87 -4.91 -59.97 -34.27
N LEU A 88 -4.84 -58.83 -33.58
CA LEU A 88 -6.00 -58.19 -32.93
C LEU A 88 -7.07 -57.77 -33.93
N GLU A 89 -6.66 -57.16 -35.05
CA GLU A 89 -7.58 -56.74 -36.12
C GLU A 89 -8.26 -57.94 -36.78
N GLN A 90 -7.53 -59.04 -36.99
CA GLN A 90 -8.10 -60.32 -37.47
C GLN A 90 -9.16 -60.90 -36.51
N LEU A 91 -9.08 -60.59 -35.22
CA LEU A 91 -10.05 -61.00 -34.21
C LEU A 91 -11.22 -60.01 -34.07
N GLY A 92 -11.29 -58.98 -34.92
CA GLY A 92 -12.37 -58.00 -34.96
C GLY A 92 -12.28 -56.91 -33.89
N VAL A 93 -11.12 -56.73 -33.26
CA VAL A 93 -10.89 -55.64 -32.29
C VAL A 93 -10.40 -54.40 -33.04
N THR A 94 -11.24 -53.36 -33.10
CA THR A 94 -10.93 -52.12 -33.81
C THR A 94 -10.57 -50.96 -32.88
N ASP A 95 -10.98 -51.01 -31.61
CA ASP A 95 -10.66 -49.97 -30.61
C ASP A 95 -9.47 -50.39 -29.73
N TYR A 96 -8.26 -50.15 -30.26
CA TYR A 96 -7.00 -50.36 -29.54
C TYR A 96 -6.10 -49.12 -29.64
N ARG A 97 -5.19 -48.98 -28.68
CA ARG A 97 -4.17 -47.92 -28.70
C ARG A 97 -2.79 -48.53 -28.54
N VAL A 98 -1.91 -48.26 -29.49
CA VAL A 98 -0.48 -48.58 -29.40
C VAL A 98 0.26 -47.36 -28.89
N SER A 99 1.15 -47.55 -27.92
CA SER A 99 2.01 -46.51 -27.39
C SER A 99 3.44 -47.01 -27.33
N GLY A 100 4.35 -46.26 -27.94
CA GLY A 100 5.78 -46.55 -27.89
C GLY A 100 6.40 -46.15 -26.55
N PRO A 101 7.67 -46.54 -26.34
CA PRO A 101 8.45 -46.07 -25.19
C PRO A 101 8.65 -44.56 -25.24
N SER A 102 8.53 -43.90 -24.09
CA SER A 102 8.79 -42.47 -23.91
C SER A 102 10.06 -42.23 -23.08
N ILE A 103 10.62 -41.02 -23.12
CA ILE A 103 11.73 -40.64 -22.23
C ILE A 103 11.30 -40.67 -20.75
N GLU A 104 10.00 -40.50 -20.47
CA GLU A 104 9.46 -40.66 -19.12
C GLU A 104 9.54 -42.11 -18.62
N ASP A 105 9.27 -43.09 -19.49
CA ASP A 105 9.44 -44.50 -19.13
C ASP A 105 10.92 -44.84 -18.86
N VAL A 106 11.84 -44.28 -19.66
CA VAL A 106 13.30 -44.40 -19.45
C VAL A 106 13.70 -43.82 -18.10
N PHE A 107 13.23 -42.62 -17.78
CA PHE A 107 13.53 -41.96 -16.52
C PHE A 107 13.00 -42.74 -15.31
N LEU A 108 11.76 -43.23 -15.38
CA LEU A 108 11.15 -44.03 -14.31
C LEU A 108 11.92 -45.33 -14.09
N LYS A 109 12.30 -46.04 -15.15
CA LYS A 109 13.08 -47.28 -15.06
C LYS A 109 14.43 -47.04 -14.39
N LEU A 110 15.18 -46.04 -14.84
CA LEU A 110 16.46 -45.68 -14.23
C LEU A 110 16.30 -45.30 -12.76
N SER A 111 15.29 -44.51 -12.42
CA SER A 111 15.05 -44.09 -11.03
C SER A 111 14.76 -45.27 -10.09
N ALA A 112 14.08 -46.32 -10.58
CA ALA A 112 13.78 -47.51 -9.82
C ALA A 112 15.03 -48.39 -9.62
N GLU A 113 15.88 -48.53 -10.63
CA GLU A 113 17.14 -49.28 -10.55
C GLU A 113 18.12 -48.61 -9.57
N PHE A 114 18.29 -47.28 -9.64
CA PHE A 114 19.17 -46.53 -8.71
C PHE A 114 18.69 -46.51 -7.25
N ASN A 115 17.40 -46.74 -6.99
CA ASN A 115 16.90 -46.85 -5.62
C ASN A 115 17.12 -48.25 -5.02
N ASN A 116 17.25 -49.29 -5.85
CA ASN A 116 17.49 -50.65 -5.40
C ASN A 116 18.98 -50.93 -5.11
N ASP A 117 19.90 -50.21 -5.75
CA ASP A 117 21.36 -50.44 -5.65
C ASP A 117 22.02 -49.79 -4.41
N HIS A 118 21.27 -49.02 -3.62
CA HIS A 118 21.72 -48.47 -2.34
C HIS A 118 21.06 -49.19 -1.15
N THR A 119 21.39 -50.46 -0.97
CA THR A 119 21.26 -51.14 0.33
C THR A 119 22.61 -51.06 1.06
N LEU A 120 22.81 -49.96 1.81
CA LEU A 120 23.73 -49.96 2.95
C LEU A 120 22.98 -50.49 4.17
N HIS A 121 23.65 -51.39 4.90
CA HIS A 121 23.22 -52.03 6.14
C HIS A 121 22.37 -51.15 7.06
N ASP A 122 21.12 -51.55 7.28
CA ASP A 122 20.46 -51.35 8.58
C ASP A 122 19.41 -52.46 8.78
N ASP A 123 19.31 -52.94 10.02
CA ASP A 123 18.56 -54.13 10.42
C ASP A 123 17.07 -54.03 10.04
N ALA A 124 16.63 -54.88 9.10
CA ALA A 124 15.22 -55.24 8.96
C ALA A 124 15.09 -56.66 8.39
N THR A 125 14.33 -57.47 9.11
CA THR A 125 13.89 -58.84 8.78
C THR A 125 13.50 -59.02 7.31
N PRO A 126 13.80 -60.19 6.71
CA PRO A 126 13.53 -60.45 5.30
C PRO A 126 12.03 -60.49 5.04
N LEU A 127 11.51 -59.48 4.35
CA LEU A 127 10.17 -59.51 3.75
C LEU A 127 10.20 -60.39 2.50
N THR A 128 10.26 -61.70 2.69
CA THR A 128 9.76 -62.67 1.71
C THR A 128 8.24 -62.50 1.63
N ASN A 129 7.79 -61.65 0.69
CA ASN A 129 6.51 -61.71 -0.02
C ASN A 129 6.37 -60.46 -0.91
N VAL A 130 7.03 -60.46 -2.07
CA VAL A 130 6.73 -59.50 -3.15
C VAL A 130 5.50 -60.00 -3.91
N SER A 131 4.38 -60.10 -3.20
CA SER A 131 3.03 -60.31 -3.75
C SER A 131 2.11 -59.13 -3.42
N SER A 132 2.69 -57.96 -3.19
CA SER A 132 1.96 -56.71 -3.03
C SER A 132 2.70 -55.54 -3.67
N LEU A 133 2.77 -55.55 -5.01
CA LEU A 133 2.38 -54.34 -5.74
C LEU A 133 0.85 -54.23 -5.59
N GLN A 134 0.41 -53.96 -4.35
CA GLN A 134 -0.87 -53.34 -4.12
C GLN A 134 -0.89 -52.17 -5.09
N SER A 135 -1.93 -52.16 -5.93
CA SER A 135 -2.54 -50.98 -6.52
C SER A 135 -1.85 -49.74 -6.03
N GLU A 136 -1.37 -48.88 -6.94
CA GLU A 136 -1.27 -47.44 -6.64
C GLU A 136 -2.39 -47.18 -5.65
N LYS A 137 -2.03 -46.87 -4.38
CA LYS A 137 -3.00 -46.34 -3.45
C LYS A 137 -3.39 -45.07 -4.18
N GLY A 138 -4.42 -45.17 -5.02
CA GLY A 138 -5.04 -44.04 -5.65
C GLY A 138 -5.22 -43.13 -4.48
N LEU A 139 -4.53 -41.99 -4.49
CA LEU A 139 -4.63 -41.02 -3.41
C LEU A 139 -6.12 -40.95 -3.13
N GLU A 140 -6.55 -41.43 -1.96
CA GLU A 140 -7.96 -41.35 -1.61
C GLU A 140 -8.19 -39.86 -1.44
N LEU A 141 -8.58 -39.23 -2.56
CA LEU A 141 -8.94 -37.84 -2.62
C LEU A 141 -10.07 -37.73 -1.61
N ALA A 142 -9.79 -37.06 -0.49
CA ALA A 142 -10.77 -36.83 0.55
C ALA A 142 -12.03 -36.32 -0.14
N LYS A 143 -13.15 -37.03 0.02
CA LYS A 143 -14.42 -36.67 -0.63
C LYS A 143 -14.80 -35.27 -0.15
N GLY A 144 -14.47 -34.27 -0.97
CA GLY A 144 -14.64 -32.86 -0.63
C GLY A 144 -16.12 -32.55 -0.48
N ARG A 145 -16.59 -32.42 0.76
CA ARG A 145 -17.96 -31.97 1.02
C ARG A 145 -18.02 -30.46 0.82
N ARG A 146 -18.91 -30.00 -0.06
CA ARG A 146 -19.14 -28.56 -0.27
C ARG A 146 -19.61 -27.94 1.05
N ILE A 147 -18.79 -27.05 1.61
CA ILE A 147 -19.08 -26.29 2.83
C ILE A 147 -20.09 -25.17 2.50
N SER A 148 -20.94 -24.82 3.47
CA SER A 148 -21.89 -23.71 3.34
C SER A 148 -21.18 -22.36 3.21
N LEU A 149 -21.89 -21.34 2.70
CA LEU A 149 -21.31 -20.00 2.50
C LEU A 149 -20.77 -19.41 3.81
N GLY A 150 -21.51 -19.53 4.91
CA GLY A 150 -21.07 -19.03 6.22
C GLY A 150 -19.83 -19.76 6.74
N ALA A 151 -19.76 -21.08 6.55
CA ALA A 151 -18.59 -21.85 6.92
C ALA A 151 -17.35 -21.45 6.08
N GLN A 152 -17.52 -21.21 4.77
CA GLN A 152 -16.46 -20.68 3.90
C GLN A 152 -15.97 -19.31 4.39
N THR A 153 -16.88 -18.39 4.71
CA THR A 153 -16.54 -17.06 5.26
C THR A 153 -15.73 -17.19 6.55
N TRP A 154 -16.15 -18.07 7.47
CA TRP A 154 -15.45 -18.27 8.74
C TRP A 154 -14.05 -18.86 8.58
N VAL A 155 -13.88 -19.82 7.67
CA VAL A 155 -12.56 -20.40 7.36
C VAL A 155 -11.63 -19.33 6.76
N LEU A 156 -12.14 -18.50 5.85
CA LEU A 156 -11.38 -17.40 5.24
C LEU A 156 -11.05 -16.30 6.25
N PHE A 157 -11.95 -16.01 7.19
CA PHE A 157 -11.69 -15.11 8.30
C PHE A 157 -10.57 -15.65 9.20
N ARG A 158 -10.61 -16.93 9.56
CA ARG A 158 -9.52 -17.59 10.32
C ARG A 158 -8.20 -17.56 9.56
N LYS A 159 -8.22 -17.76 8.23
CA LYS A 159 -7.04 -17.60 7.38
C LYS A 159 -6.44 -16.19 7.55
N ARG A 160 -7.27 -15.14 7.52
CA ARG A 160 -6.83 -13.75 7.72
C ARG A 160 -6.17 -13.55 9.09
N VAL A 161 -6.77 -14.10 10.16
CA VAL A 161 -6.19 -14.06 11.52
C VAL A 161 -4.84 -14.78 11.59
N THR A 162 -4.71 -15.95 10.97
CA THR A 162 -3.43 -16.69 10.94
C THR A 162 -2.36 -15.93 10.18
N ILE A 163 -2.71 -15.31 9.05
CA ILE A 163 -1.76 -14.53 8.23
C ILE A 163 -1.36 -13.23 8.92
N LEU A 164 -2.27 -12.60 9.67
CA LEU A 164 -1.97 -11.38 10.43
C LEU A 164 -0.75 -11.56 11.34
N ARG A 165 -0.59 -12.74 11.96
CA ARG A 165 0.58 -13.02 12.81
C ARG A 165 1.92 -13.00 12.07
N ARG A 166 1.90 -13.29 10.76
CA ARG A 166 3.11 -13.30 9.92
C ARG A 166 3.33 -11.99 9.17
N ASN A 167 2.27 -11.26 8.85
CA ASN A 167 2.33 -10.00 8.11
C ASN A 167 1.49 -8.91 8.80
N TYR A 168 1.92 -8.51 10.00
CA TYR A 168 1.20 -7.52 10.82
C TYR A 168 1.52 -6.06 10.44
N LEU A 169 2.64 -5.81 9.76
CA LEU A 169 3.15 -4.46 9.49
C LEU A 169 2.14 -3.55 8.75
N PRO A 170 1.46 -3.98 7.67
CA PRO A 170 0.48 -3.13 6.99
C PRO A 170 -0.70 -2.77 7.89
N TYR A 171 -1.14 -3.71 8.74
CA TYR A 171 -2.25 -3.48 9.68
C TYR A 171 -1.86 -2.54 10.81
N MET A 172 -0.63 -2.66 11.31
CA MET A 172 -0.10 -1.71 12.28
C MET A 172 -0.03 -0.30 11.70
N ALA A 173 0.46 -0.14 10.46
CA ALA A 173 0.45 1.15 9.79
C ALA A 173 -0.98 1.69 9.61
N ALA A 174 -1.93 0.84 9.19
CA ALA A 174 -3.33 1.20 9.01
C ALA A 174 -4.01 1.68 10.31
N VAL A 175 -3.57 1.17 11.47
CA VAL A 175 -4.10 1.57 12.78
C VAL A 175 -3.36 2.79 13.35
N LEU A 176 -2.03 2.81 13.29
CA LEU A 176 -1.21 3.84 13.91
C LEU A 176 -1.33 5.19 13.21
N ILE A 177 -1.36 5.22 11.87
CA ILE A 177 -1.38 6.49 11.11
C ILE A 177 -2.60 7.35 11.49
N PRO A 178 -3.85 6.84 11.45
CA PRO A 178 -5.02 7.61 11.88
C PRO A 178 -4.98 8.03 13.34
N ILE A 179 -4.48 7.17 14.24
CA ILE A 179 -4.43 7.47 15.68
C ILE A 179 -3.42 8.58 15.98
N ILE A 180 -2.22 8.48 15.41
CA ILE A 180 -1.18 9.51 15.54
C ILE A 180 -1.66 10.82 14.92
N ALA A 181 -2.26 10.77 13.73
CA ALA A 181 -2.83 11.97 13.11
C ALA A 181 -3.95 12.57 13.97
N GLY A 182 -4.88 11.76 14.48
CA GLY A 182 -5.93 12.22 15.39
C GLY A 182 -5.34 12.91 16.63
N GLY A 183 -4.29 12.35 17.22
CA GLY A 183 -3.56 12.96 18.33
C GLY A 183 -2.88 14.28 17.96
N LEU A 184 -2.10 14.31 16.88
CA LEU A 184 -1.35 15.50 16.46
C LEU A 184 -2.27 16.65 16.04
N VAL A 185 -3.36 16.36 15.33
CA VAL A 185 -4.28 17.40 14.86
C VAL A 185 -5.01 18.07 16.03
N THR A 186 -5.11 17.42 17.20
CA THR A 186 -5.65 18.08 18.41
C THR A 186 -4.83 19.28 18.89
N LEU A 187 -3.56 19.39 18.50
CA LEU A 187 -2.73 20.58 18.79
C LEU A 187 -3.32 21.84 18.16
N PHE A 188 -3.95 21.73 16.99
CA PHE A 188 -4.64 22.85 16.33
C PHE A 188 -5.95 23.24 17.01
N LEU A 189 -6.51 22.36 17.84
CA LEU A 189 -7.74 22.60 18.60
C LEU A 189 -7.48 23.24 19.98
N LYS A 190 -6.21 23.50 20.35
CA LYS A 190 -5.90 24.24 21.58
C LYS A 190 -6.40 25.68 21.49
N GLY A 191 -7.16 26.10 22.51
CA GLY A 191 -7.82 27.41 22.55
C GLY A 191 -8.94 27.56 21.52
N PHE A 192 -9.59 26.45 21.14
CA PHE A 192 -10.78 26.50 20.29
C PHE A 192 -12.01 26.89 21.12
N SER A 193 -12.61 28.02 20.80
CA SER A 193 -13.89 28.43 21.38
C SER A 193 -15.01 27.55 20.82
N PRO A 194 -15.88 26.96 21.66
CA PRO A 194 -17.02 26.18 21.17
C PRO A 194 -17.89 27.04 20.24
N LEU A 195 -18.46 26.42 19.21
CA LEU A 195 -19.39 27.08 18.29
C LEU A 195 -20.60 27.60 19.09
N SER A 196 -20.77 28.91 19.15
CA SER A 196 -21.97 29.55 19.67
C SER A 196 -22.84 30.06 18.52
N CYS A 197 -24.14 30.16 18.76
CA CYS A 197 -25.09 30.75 17.81
C CYS A 197 -25.18 32.28 17.97
N SER A 198 -24.22 32.92 18.66
CA SER A 198 -24.18 34.37 18.77
C SER A 198 -23.71 34.99 17.45
N PRO A 199 -24.28 36.13 17.02
CA PRO A 199 -23.83 36.83 15.82
C PRO A 199 -22.32 37.15 15.85
N GLU A 200 -21.79 37.45 17.04
CA GLU A 200 -20.35 37.70 17.30
C GLU A 200 -19.45 36.49 17.03
N ALA A 201 -19.98 35.26 17.10
CA ALA A 201 -19.20 34.06 16.78
C ALA A 201 -19.16 33.74 15.27
N ALA A 202 -19.99 34.42 14.48
CA ALA A 202 -19.98 34.33 13.03
C ALA A 202 -19.05 35.36 12.37
N SER A 203 -18.55 36.34 13.13
CA SER A 203 -17.67 37.40 12.66
C SER A 203 -16.30 37.36 13.32
N SER A 204 -15.29 37.96 12.68
CA SER A 204 -13.95 38.01 13.24
C SER A 204 -13.89 38.95 14.45
N ASN A 205 -13.17 38.54 15.47
CA ASN A 205 -12.83 39.40 16.60
C ASN A 205 -11.56 40.17 16.23
N GLU A 206 -11.71 41.34 15.62
CA GLU A 206 -10.58 42.25 15.36
C GLU A 206 -10.16 42.92 16.67
N GLU A 207 -8.87 42.87 16.96
CA GLU A 207 -8.29 43.45 18.18
C GLU A 207 -8.31 44.98 18.11
N ILE A 208 -8.51 45.62 19.26
CA ILE A 208 -8.40 47.08 19.36
C ILE A 208 -6.91 47.40 19.52
N VAL A 209 -6.33 48.00 18.51
CA VAL A 209 -4.94 48.45 18.54
C VAL A 209 -4.89 49.80 19.24
N SER A 210 -4.21 49.82 20.40
CA SER A 210 -3.87 51.06 21.10
C SER A 210 -2.50 51.53 20.64
N PHE A 211 -2.45 52.76 20.13
CA PHE A 211 -1.21 53.35 19.65
C PHE A 211 -0.26 53.80 20.77
N ALA A 212 -0.71 53.80 22.03
CA ALA A 212 0.12 54.12 23.19
C ALA A 212 1.04 52.96 23.62
N SER A 213 0.82 51.74 23.12
CA SER A 213 1.55 50.52 23.51
C SER A 213 2.46 49.96 22.40
N LEU A 214 2.89 50.80 21.45
CA LEU A 214 3.83 50.40 20.41
C LEU A 214 5.25 50.32 20.97
N ASP A 215 5.73 49.09 21.18
CA ASP A 215 7.08 48.76 21.67
C ASP A 215 8.08 48.42 20.54
N ASP A 216 7.67 48.52 19.27
CA ASP A 216 8.53 48.18 18.13
C ASP A 216 9.69 49.18 17.95
N ALA A 217 10.80 48.71 17.36
CA ALA A 217 11.91 49.57 16.97
C ALA A 217 11.47 50.48 15.80
N LEU A 218 11.03 51.68 16.11
CA LEU A 218 10.53 52.66 15.14
C LEU A 218 11.71 53.32 14.39
N ASP A 219 11.49 53.66 13.12
CA ASP A 219 12.36 54.54 12.32
C ASP A 219 11.44 55.53 11.61
N PHE A 220 11.38 56.75 12.14
CA PHE A 220 10.32 57.71 11.87
C PHE A 220 10.91 59.05 11.41
N PRO A 221 11.02 59.31 10.09
CA PRO A 221 11.50 60.58 9.60
C PRO A 221 10.49 61.69 9.91
N ALA A 222 10.92 62.72 10.66
CA ALA A 222 10.10 63.86 11.03
C ALA A 222 10.84 65.18 10.78
N GLY A 223 10.15 66.18 10.22
CA GLY A 223 10.71 67.51 10.07
C GLY A 223 9.69 68.61 9.85
N PRO A 224 10.15 69.88 9.81
CA PRO A 224 11.53 70.32 9.93
C PRO A 224 12.09 70.05 11.34
N ALA A 225 13.35 69.62 11.44
CA ALA A 225 13.96 69.18 12.70
C ALA A 225 13.81 70.15 13.89
N SER A 226 13.71 71.46 13.63
CA SER A 226 13.52 72.51 14.65
C SER A 226 12.10 72.59 15.24
N GLN A 227 11.11 71.99 14.58
CA GLN A 227 9.69 72.09 14.93
C GLN A 227 9.10 70.79 15.46
N VAL A 228 9.84 69.69 15.41
CA VAL A 228 9.38 68.40 15.93
C VAL A 228 9.37 68.47 17.46
N PRO A 229 8.19 68.34 18.12
CA PRO A 229 8.08 68.40 19.58
C PRO A 229 8.48 67.07 20.19
N THR A 230 9.79 66.77 20.17
CA THR A 230 10.36 65.48 20.58
C THR A 230 9.98 65.10 22.00
N ALA A 231 9.92 66.04 22.95
CA ALA A 231 9.52 65.78 24.33
C ALA A 231 8.05 65.32 24.46
N LEU A 232 7.14 65.91 23.68
CA LEU A 232 5.73 65.52 23.64
C LEU A 232 5.58 64.13 23.01
N LEU A 233 6.22 63.92 21.86
CA LEU A 233 6.15 62.65 21.13
C LEU A 233 6.73 61.49 21.94
N ARG A 234 7.83 61.72 22.68
CA ARG A 234 8.41 60.75 23.63
C ARG A 234 7.47 60.34 24.75
N THR A 235 6.69 61.29 25.26
CA THR A 235 5.74 61.04 26.36
C THR A 235 4.54 60.23 25.87
N LEU A 236 4.08 60.49 24.65
CA LEU A 236 2.90 59.84 24.07
C LEU A 236 3.21 58.49 23.44
N TYR A 237 4.42 58.35 22.91
CA TYR A 237 4.87 57.16 22.19
C TYR A 237 6.27 56.80 22.69
N PRO A 238 6.39 55.99 23.75
CA PRO A 238 7.68 55.59 24.30
C PRO A 238 8.62 54.96 23.27
N GLY A 239 8.08 54.23 22.28
CA GLY A 239 8.85 53.66 21.15
C GLY A 239 9.51 54.70 20.24
N LEU A 240 9.12 55.99 20.30
CA LEU A 240 9.66 57.07 19.47
C LEU A 240 10.94 57.72 20.05
N ASP A 241 11.39 57.34 21.25
CA ASP A 241 12.42 58.08 22.02
C ASP A 241 13.77 58.24 21.30
N ASN A 242 14.17 57.25 20.49
CA ASN A 242 15.38 57.29 19.65
C ASN A 242 15.11 56.98 18.17
N ALA A 243 13.84 56.94 17.77
CA ALA A 243 13.41 56.54 16.44
C ALA A 243 13.20 57.72 15.48
N ILE A 244 13.11 58.94 16.02
CA ILE A 244 12.84 60.13 15.21
C ILE A 244 14.10 60.47 14.41
N ALA A 245 14.03 60.31 13.09
CA ALA A 245 15.07 60.73 12.16
C ALA A 245 14.77 62.18 11.71
N PRO A 246 15.53 63.18 12.18
CA PRO A 246 15.27 64.57 11.82
C PRO A 246 15.56 64.83 10.33
N VAL A 247 14.62 65.44 9.62
CA VAL A 247 14.79 65.85 8.21
C VAL A 247 14.61 67.37 8.06
N THR A 248 15.32 67.97 7.09
CA THR A 248 15.44 69.43 6.94
C THR A 248 14.66 70.00 5.76
N SER A 249 14.36 69.19 4.73
CA SER A 249 13.59 69.59 3.55
C SER A 249 12.66 68.47 3.09
N VAL A 250 11.66 68.83 2.26
CA VAL A 250 10.77 67.87 1.61
C VAL A 250 11.54 66.87 0.75
N ASP A 251 12.56 67.32 0.03
CA ASP A 251 13.42 66.45 -0.78
C ASP A 251 14.20 65.47 0.10
N ALA A 252 14.76 65.94 1.22
CA ALA A 252 15.45 65.09 2.18
C ALA A 252 14.51 64.05 2.82
N PHE A 253 13.26 64.42 3.10
CA PHE A 253 12.23 63.49 3.56
C PHE A 253 11.95 62.40 2.52
N ASN A 254 11.68 62.79 1.27
CA ASN A 254 11.42 61.85 0.18
C ASN A 254 12.59 60.91 -0.09
N ASP A 255 13.83 61.43 -0.06
CA ASP A 255 15.04 60.63 -0.26
C ASP A 255 15.30 59.69 0.92
N TYR A 256 15.02 60.11 2.15
CA TYR A 256 15.08 59.24 3.33
C TYR A 256 14.09 58.08 3.22
N VAL A 257 12.83 58.37 2.88
CA VAL A 257 11.80 57.34 2.72
C VAL A 257 12.16 56.39 1.58
N ARG A 258 12.67 56.89 0.44
CA ARG A 258 13.09 56.05 -0.69
C ARG A 258 14.28 55.15 -0.38
N SER A 259 15.26 55.66 0.36
CA SER A 259 16.47 54.90 0.72
C SER A 259 16.23 53.90 1.85
N ASN A 260 15.34 54.22 2.78
CA ASN A 260 15.08 53.41 3.98
C ASN A 260 13.67 52.79 4.02
N TYR A 261 12.99 52.63 2.87
CA TYR A 261 11.59 52.17 2.79
C TYR A 261 11.29 50.85 3.53
N SER A 262 12.30 49.99 3.74
CA SER A 262 12.16 48.72 4.46
C SER A 262 12.23 48.86 5.98
N ARG A 263 12.82 49.96 6.47
CA ARG A 263 13.00 50.26 7.90
C ARG A 263 12.00 51.29 8.41
N VAL A 264 11.62 52.26 7.57
CA VAL A 264 10.67 53.32 7.94
C VAL A 264 9.36 52.70 8.43
N PHE A 265 9.06 52.95 9.70
CA PHE A 265 7.94 52.35 10.41
C PHE A 265 7.51 53.23 11.58
N PRO A 266 6.20 53.49 11.77
CA PRO A 266 5.06 53.16 10.87
C PRO A 266 4.98 54.03 9.61
N GLY A 267 5.77 55.10 9.55
CA GLY A 267 5.69 56.15 8.55
C GLY A 267 6.61 57.32 8.91
N GLY A 268 6.25 58.53 8.48
CA GLY A 268 6.94 59.76 8.83
C GLY A 268 6.18 60.99 8.31
N TYR A 269 6.57 62.19 8.75
CA TYR A 269 5.95 63.42 8.28
C TYR A 269 6.94 64.57 8.05
N PHE A 270 6.52 65.53 7.25
CA PHE A 270 7.21 66.79 7.04
C PHE A 270 6.20 67.95 7.02
N ASP A 271 6.35 68.89 7.95
CA ASP A 271 5.57 70.12 7.97
C ASP A 271 6.16 71.16 7.00
N ALA A 272 5.57 71.27 5.81
CA ALA A 272 5.96 72.28 4.84
C ALA A 272 5.41 73.65 5.27
N GLN A 273 6.20 74.42 6.02
CA GLN A 273 5.82 75.74 6.53
C GLN A 273 5.13 76.61 5.48
N GLY A 274 3.85 76.95 5.72
CA GLY A 274 3.03 77.76 4.80
C GLY A 274 2.37 77.00 3.64
N GLY A 275 2.49 75.67 3.63
CA GLY A 275 1.85 74.74 2.69
C GLY A 275 1.14 73.58 3.40
N THR A 276 0.71 72.57 2.64
CA THR A 276 0.06 71.37 3.18
C THR A 276 1.12 70.44 3.80
N PRO A 277 0.95 69.97 5.04
CA PRO A 277 1.86 68.99 5.64
C PRO A 277 1.86 67.70 4.83
N LEU A 278 3.02 67.07 4.73
CA LEU A 278 3.23 65.82 4.03
C LEU A 278 3.40 64.71 5.07
N PHE A 279 2.80 63.55 4.82
CA PHE A 279 3.11 62.36 5.58
C PHE A 279 3.16 61.15 4.66
N ALA A 280 4.00 60.19 5.03
CA ALA A 280 4.16 58.92 4.35
C ALA A 280 3.91 57.81 5.36
N TRP A 281 3.22 56.75 4.93
CA TRP A 281 2.96 55.59 5.77
C TRP A 281 3.30 54.31 5.00
N ARG A 282 3.49 53.21 5.74
CA ARG A 282 3.74 51.91 5.16
C ARG A 282 2.43 51.28 4.66
N GLY A 283 2.28 51.12 3.34
CA GLY A 283 1.02 50.66 2.72
C GLY A 283 0.85 49.13 2.57
N ASN A 284 1.87 48.31 2.86
CA ASN A 284 1.85 46.87 2.57
C ASN A 284 1.16 46.01 3.64
N TYR A 285 0.46 46.62 4.61
CA TYR A 285 -0.11 45.96 5.78
C TYR A 285 -1.49 46.54 6.11
N GLU A 286 -1.78 46.75 7.40
CA GLU A 286 -3.04 47.28 7.87
C GLU A 286 -3.12 48.80 7.71
N LEU A 287 -4.34 49.35 7.77
CA LEU A 287 -4.61 50.79 7.67
C LEU A 287 -4.23 51.55 8.95
N ASP A 288 -3.93 50.81 10.01
CA ASP A 288 -3.54 51.32 11.32
C ASP A 288 -2.26 52.19 11.25
N PHE A 289 -1.28 51.85 10.40
CA PHE A 289 -0.06 52.64 10.22
C PHE A 289 -0.32 54.02 9.61
N ALA A 290 -1.31 54.14 8.72
CA ALA A 290 -1.72 55.42 8.17
C ALA A 290 -2.34 56.30 9.26
N ILE A 291 -3.24 55.73 10.04
CA ILE A 291 -3.95 56.41 11.13
C ILE A 291 -2.97 56.81 12.24
N LEU A 292 -2.03 55.94 12.59
CA LEU A 292 -0.98 56.21 13.56
C LEU A 292 -0.05 57.34 13.11
N THR A 293 0.44 57.29 11.87
CA THR A 293 1.31 58.34 11.32
C THR A 293 0.58 59.68 11.29
N GLN A 294 -0.69 59.68 10.90
CA GLN A 294 -1.54 60.87 10.92
C GLN A 294 -1.75 61.38 12.35
N ASN A 295 -2.01 60.50 13.32
CA ASN A 295 -2.18 60.88 14.72
C ASN A 295 -0.91 61.51 15.32
N ILE A 296 0.27 61.00 14.95
CA ILE A 296 1.57 61.57 15.34
C ILE A 296 1.76 62.96 14.72
N LEU A 297 1.45 63.12 13.43
CA LEU A 297 1.47 64.41 12.75
C LEU A 297 0.52 65.41 13.44
N ASP A 298 -0.74 65.04 13.66
CA ASP A 298 -1.75 65.91 14.24
C ASP A 298 -1.38 66.30 15.68
N SER A 299 -0.91 65.35 16.49
CA SER A 299 -0.42 65.62 17.85
C SER A 299 0.80 66.56 17.84
N SER A 300 1.68 66.41 16.84
CA SER A 300 2.84 67.29 16.67
C SER A 300 2.43 68.71 16.28
N LEU A 301 1.51 68.87 15.34
CA LEU A 301 1.08 70.19 14.84
C LEU A 301 0.24 70.95 15.88
N LEU A 302 -0.60 70.24 16.64
CA LEU A 302 -1.45 70.85 17.68
C LEU A 302 -0.71 71.10 19.00
N GLY A 303 0.45 70.47 19.19
CA GLY A 303 1.17 70.51 20.47
C GLY A 303 0.38 69.91 21.64
N SER A 304 -0.64 69.10 21.35
CA SER A 304 -1.55 68.49 22.33
C SER A 304 -1.70 67.00 22.07
N PRO A 305 -1.85 66.16 23.11
CA PRO A 305 -1.91 64.72 22.95
C PRO A 305 -3.26 64.25 22.39
N ILE A 306 -3.24 63.49 21.29
CA ILE A 306 -4.41 62.81 20.76
C ILE A 306 -4.27 61.31 21.01
N VAL A 307 -5.17 60.75 21.83
CA VAL A 307 -5.26 59.31 22.07
C VAL A 307 -6.21 58.72 21.05
N THR A 308 -5.68 57.85 20.18
CA THR A 308 -6.44 57.20 19.11
C THR A 308 -6.33 55.69 19.28
N THR A 309 -7.43 55.00 19.02
CA THR A 309 -7.50 53.53 18.94
C THR A 309 -8.03 53.14 17.57
N TYR A 310 -7.46 52.09 16.99
CA TYR A 310 -7.93 51.53 15.73
C TYR A 310 -8.56 50.16 15.94
N GLN A 311 -9.68 49.93 15.25
CA GLN A 311 -10.26 48.60 15.12
C GLN A 311 -10.75 48.42 13.69
N ALA A 312 -10.31 47.35 13.04
CA ALA A 312 -10.81 46.99 11.73
C ALA A 312 -12.28 46.53 11.80
N PHE A 313 -13.00 46.66 10.69
CA PHE A 313 -14.35 46.09 10.59
C PHE A 313 -14.29 44.57 10.70
N GLN A 314 -15.24 44.00 11.45
CA GLN A 314 -15.39 42.56 11.55
C GLN A 314 -15.67 41.96 10.17
N ARG A 315 -14.93 40.91 9.83
CA ARG A 315 -15.08 40.13 8.60
C ARG A 315 -16.06 38.97 8.86
N PRO A 316 -16.78 38.47 7.85
CA PRO A 316 -17.78 37.40 8.01
C PRO A 316 -17.13 36.01 8.11
N TRP A 317 -16.10 35.88 8.94
CA TRP A 317 -15.38 34.64 9.19
C TRP A 317 -15.27 34.41 10.69
N ALA A 318 -15.69 33.23 11.14
CA ALA A 318 -15.52 32.85 12.54
C ALA A 318 -14.03 32.91 12.94
N PRO A 319 -13.68 33.39 14.14
CA PRO A 319 -12.28 33.58 14.55
C PRO A 319 -11.45 32.28 14.52
N SER A 320 -12.10 31.12 14.66
CA SER A 320 -11.48 29.80 14.65
C SER A 320 -11.55 29.09 13.29
N ALA A 321 -12.10 29.71 12.25
CA ALA A 321 -12.31 29.09 10.94
C ALA A 321 -11.02 28.54 10.32
N GLY A 322 -9.90 29.27 10.44
CA GLY A 322 -8.59 28.81 9.96
C GLY A 322 -8.10 27.54 10.66
N LYS A 323 -8.25 27.47 12.00
CA LYS A 323 -7.89 26.28 12.79
C LYS A 323 -8.78 25.08 12.41
N THR A 324 -10.07 25.30 12.20
CA THR A 324 -11.01 24.28 11.72
C THR A 324 -10.63 23.75 10.34
N LEU A 325 -10.27 24.64 9.42
CA LEU A 325 -9.85 24.24 8.08
C LEU A 325 -8.58 23.40 8.09
N GLN A 326 -7.58 23.80 8.90
CA GLN A 326 -6.36 23.01 9.12
C GLN A 326 -6.67 21.64 9.72
N PHE A 327 -7.56 21.58 10.71
CA PHE A 327 -8.02 20.32 11.30
C PHE A 327 -8.61 19.39 10.23
N ILE A 328 -9.58 19.89 9.45
CA ILE A 328 -10.27 19.09 8.41
C ILE A 328 -9.28 18.62 7.35
N LEU A 329 -8.37 19.49 6.90
CA LEU A 329 -7.39 19.18 5.87
C LEU A 329 -6.43 18.06 6.31
N TYR A 330 -5.77 18.24 7.45
CA TYR A 330 -4.75 17.28 7.92
C TYR A 330 -5.37 15.97 8.38
N PHE A 331 -6.48 16.02 9.10
CA PHE A 331 -7.18 14.80 9.51
C PHE A 331 -7.78 14.08 8.31
N GLY A 332 -8.40 14.80 7.37
CA GLY A 332 -8.95 14.23 6.14
C GLY A 332 -7.88 13.55 5.28
N LEU A 333 -6.71 14.16 5.13
CA LEU A 333 -5.59 13.59 4.38
C LEU A 333 -5.02 12.34 5.07
N ALA A 334 -4.96 12.30 6.40
CA ALA A 334 -4.57 11.08 7.12
C ALA A 334 -5.61 9.96 6.96
N MET A 335 -6.89 10.30 7.00
CA MET A 335 -8.00 9.35 6.87
C MET A 335 -8.16 8.81 5.44
N SER A 336 -7.65 9.49 4.42
CA SER A 336 -7.65 8.98 3.04
C SER A 336 -6.54 7.97 2.76
N ALA A 337 -5.42 8.04 3.50
CA ALA A 337 -4.27 7.18 3.29
C ALA A 337 -4.46 5.77 3.87
N TYR A 338 -5.06 5.65 5.06
CA TYR A 338 -5.10 4.37 5.78
C TYR A 338 -5.88 3.22 5.09
N PRO A 339 -6.97 3.45 4.32
CA PRO A 339 -7.68 2.37 3.64
C PRO A 339 -6.81 1.66 2.58
N GLY A 340 -5.80 2.36 2.04
CA GLY A 340 -4.85 1.81 1.08
C GLY A 340 -4.05 0.63 1.64
N PHE A 341 -3.77 0.61 2.94
CA PHE A 341 -3.01 -0.50 3.56
C PHE A 341 -3.82 -1.80 3.61
N PHE A 342 -5.15 -1.75 3.71
CA PHE A 342 -5.99 -2.95 3.65
C PHE A 342 -5.99 -3.58 2.25
N ALA A 343 -5.76 -2.79 1.20
CA ALA A 343 -5.70 -3.26 -0.19
C ALA A 343 -4.41 -4.03 -0.52
N LEU A 344 -3.34 -3.88 0.28
CA LEU A 344 -2.05 -4.54 0.04
C LEU A 344 -2.16 -6.06 0.09
N TYR A 345 -2.87 -6.61 1.08
CA TYR A 345 -3.01 -8.06 1.18
C TYR A 345 -3.81 -8.65 -0.01
N PRO A 346 -5.03 -8.17 -0.34
CA PRO A 346 -5.77 -8.62 -1.52
C PRO A 346 -4.94 -8.54 -2.82
N THR A 347 -4.08 -7.54 -2.94
CA THR A 347 -3.17 -7.38 -4.07
C THR A 347 -2.07 -8.44 -4.08
N SER A 348 -1.40 -8.66 -2.95
CA SER A 348 -0.39 -9.73 -2.82
C SER A 348 -0.96 -11.12 -3.13
N GLU A 349 -2.20 -11.38 -2.70
CA GLU A 349 -2.89 -12.64 -2.96
C GLU A 349 -3.22 -12.84 -4.45
N ARG A 350 -3.54 -11.73 -5.15
CA ARG A 350 -3.77 -11.72 -6.59
C ARG A 350 -2.48 -12.02 -7.36
N VAL A 351 -1.37 -11.40 -7.00
CA VAL A 351 -0.06 -11.60 -7.64
C VAL A 351 0.43 -13.04 -7.42
N ALA A 352 0.28 -13.57 -6.21
CA ALA A 352 0.65 -14.95 -5.87
C ALA A 352 -0.31 -16.02 -6.43
N LYS A 353 -1.32 -15.64 -7.23
CA LYS A 353 -2.35 -16.53 -7.82
C LYS A 353 -3.12 -17.40 -6.81
N VAL A 354 -3.11 -17.05 -5.53
CA VAL A 354 -3.79 -17.80 -4.45
C VAL A 354 -5.31 -17.81 -4.63
N ARG A 355 -5.87 -16.75 -5.23
CA ARG A 355 -7.32 -16.71 -5.55
C ARG A 355 -7.73 -17.78 -6.56
N ALA A 356 -6.88 -18.10 -7.54
CA ALA A 356 -7.16 -19.17 -8.49
C ALA A 356 -7.22 -20.53 -7.77
N LEU A 357 -6.33 -20.73 -6.79
CA LEU A 357 -6.34 -21.92 -5.93
C LEU A 357 -7.60 -22.00 -5.06
N HIS A 358 -8.10 -20.88 -4.55
CA HIS A 358 -9.36 -20.87 -3.81
C HIS A 358 -10.54 -21.29 -4.69
N TYR A 359 -10.60 -20.76 -5.92
CA TYR A 359 -11.67 -21.07 -6.86
C TYR A 359 -11.61 -22.51 -7.36
N SER A 360 -10.41 -23.08 -7.58
CA SER A 360 -10.26 -24.51 -7.92
C SER A 360 -10.69 -25.43 -6.77
N ASN A 361 -10.53 -24.98 -5.52
CA ASN A 361 -11.03 -25.67 -4.32
C ASN A 361 -12.53 -25.42 -4.03
N GLY A 362 -13.26 -24.73 -4.91
CA GLY A 362 -14.71 -24.54 -4.80
C GLY A 362 -15.16 -23.42 -3.85
N ILE A 363 -14.26 -22.51 -3.45
CA ILE A 363 -14.60 -21.30 -2.69
C ILE A 363 -15.31 -20.32 -3.62
N ARG A 364 -16.41 -19.71 -3.16
CA ARG A 364 -17.12 -18.68 -3.95
C ARG A 364 -16.57 -17.28 -3.70
N ALA A 365 -16.76 -16.38 -4.66
CA ALA A 365 -16.28 -15.00 -4.56
C ALA A 365 -16.94 -14.21 -3.41
N PHE A 366 -18.23 -14.41 -3.15
CA PHE A 366 -18.97 -13.66 -2.12
C PHE A 366 -18.45 -13.92 -0.69
N PRO A 367 -18.33 -15.19 -0.21
CA PRO A 367 -17.72 -15.48 1.10
C PRO A 367 -16.31 -14.93 1.27
N LEU A 368 -15.53 -14.89 0.19
CA LEU A 368 -14.18 -14.34 0.19
C LEU A 368 -14.18 -12.84 0.48
N TRP A 369 -14.95 -12.07 -0.28
CA TRP A 369 -15.05 -10.63 -0.04
C TRP A 369 -15.70 -10.31 1.30
N LEU A 370 -16.76 -11.03 1.68
CA LEU A 370 -17.42 -10.85 2.98
C LEU A 370 -16.45 -11.07 4.14
N ALA A 371 -15.65 -12.15 4.10
CA ALA A 371 -14.66 -12.43 5.14
C ALA A 371 -13.59 -11.32 5.24
N TYR A 372 -13.18 -10.76 4.10
CA TYR A 372 -12.14 -9.72 4.06
C TYR A 372 -12.70 -8.40 4.60
N THR A 373 -13.91 -8.02 4.17
CA THR A 373 -14.60 -6.84 4.67
C THR A 373 -14.83 -6.92 6.17
N ILE A 374 -15.35 -8.04 6.70
CA ILE A 374 -15.56 -8.19 8.15
C ILE A 374 -14.25 -8.06 8.92
N PHE A 375 -13.18 -8.69 8.43
CA PHE A 375 -11.86 -8.63 9.07
C PHE A 375 -11.28 -7.22 9.08
N ASP A 376 -11.30 -6.52 7.95
CA ASP A 376 -10.74 -5.17 7.83
C ASP A 376 -11.60 -4.15 8.61
N PHE A 377 -12.92 -4.33 8.65
CA PHE A 377 -13.86 -3.46 9.36
C PHE A 377 -13.63 -3.45 10.88
N MET A 378 -13.12 -4.54 11.47
CA MET A 378 -12.75 -4.56 12.89
C MET A 378 -11.69 -3.50 13.22
N PHE A 379 -10.70 -3.30 12.33
CA PHE A 379 -9.67 -2.28 12.51
C PHE A 379 -10.22 -0.87 12.30
N VAL A 380 -11.14 -0.70 11.35
CA VAL A 380 -11.84 0.57 11.12
C VAL A 380 -12.65 0.99 12.35
N ILE A 381 -13.38 0.06 12.97
CA ILE A 381 -14.10 0.30 14.23
C ILE A 381 -13.13 0.70 15.34
N LEU A 382 -12.03 -0.05 15.51
CA LEU A 382 -11.01 0.25 16.52
C LEU A 382 -10.46 1.66 16.37
N VAL A 383 -10.03 2.03 15.16
CA VAL A 383 -9.51 3.37 14.83
C VAL A 383 -10.57 4.43 15.13
N SER A 384 -11.82 4.21 14.73
CA SER A 384 -12.93 5.14 14.99
C SER A 384 -13.16 5.35 16.48
N ILE A 385 -13.22 4.28 17.28
CA ILE A 385 -13.41 4.36 18.74
C ILE A 385 -12.27 5.15 19.39
N VAL A 386 -11.02 4.81 19.08
CA VAL A 386 -9.85 5.48 19.68
C VAL A 386 -9.81 6.95 19.31
N THR A 387 -10.09 7.28 18.05
CA THR A 387 -10.10 8.68 17.57
C THR A 387 -11.21 9.49 18.23
N ILE A 388 -12.41 8.93 18.38
CA ILE A 388 -13.51 9.55 19.13
C ILE A 388 -13.11 9.80 20.59
N VAL A 389 -12.47 8.84 21.26
CA VAL A 389 -12.02 8.99 22.64
C VAL A 389 -11.00 10.14 22.76
N ILE A 390 -10.04 10.23 21.84
CA ILE A 390 -9.06 11.33 21.81
C ILE A 390 -9.77 12.69 21.68
N PHE A 391 -10.69 12.82 20.73
CA PHE A 391 -11.40 14.09 20.50
C PHE A 391 -12.34 14.47 21.65
N VAL A 392 -13.04 13.51 22.25
CA VAL A 392 -13.87 13.74 23.44
C VAL A 392 -13.00 14.15 24.63
N GLY A 393 -11.84 13.53 24.81
CA GLY A 393 -10.88 13.90 25.86
C GLY A 393 -10.42 15.34 25.75
N VAL A 394 -10.03 15.76 24.54
CA VAL A 394 -9.61 17.15 24.27
C VAL A 394 -10.76 18.13 24.42
N SER A 395 -11.97 17.80 23.93
CA SER A 395 -13.15 18.65 24.08
C SER A 395 -13.52 18.90 25.55
N ARG A 396 -13.38 17.89 26.43
CA ARG A 396 -13.62 18.04 27.87
C ARG A 396 -12.55 18.89 28.55
N TYR A 397 -11.30 18.79 28.11
CA TYR A 397 -10.20 19.62 28.63
C TYR A 397 -10.39 21.10 28.27
N VAL A 398 -10.83 21.40 27.04
CA VAL A 398 -11.09 22.78 26.59
C VAL A 398 -12.29 23.44 27.31
N ARG A 399 -13.20 22.64 27.87
CA ARG A 399 -14.40 23.12 28.57
C ARG A 399 -14.17 23.40 30.07
N ARG A 400 -13.02 23.00 30.62
CA ARG A 400 -12.56 23.35 31.97
C ARG A 400 -11.53 24.46 31.86
#